data_AF-A0A8T9EKC2-F1
#
_entry.id   AF-A0A8T9EKC2-F1
#
_cell.length_a   1.000
_cell.length_b   1.000
_cell.length_c   1.000
_cell.angle_alpha   90.00
_cell.angle_beta   90.00
_cell.angle_gamma   90.00
#
_symmetry.space_group_name_H-M   'P 1'
#
loop_
_entity.id
_entity.type
_entity.pdbx_description
1 polymer ?
#
loop_
_entity_poly.entity_id
_entity_poly.type
_entity_poly.pdbx_seq_one_letter_code
_entity_poly.pdbx_strand_id
1 'polypeptide(L)'
;MLMVQIHYYLIKIIIFNMSTINQLIQNPRASKKRLPKLKNTPQCKGTCIRVYSLNPKKPNSANRKVAKVRLTTGKCSIGYIPGEKHNLQEHSVVLVRRGRIKDLPGVKYQFIRGVYDLIGVITRRKSRSKYGTKR
;
A
#
# COMPACT_ATOMS: atom_id res chain seq x y z
N MET A 1 46.82 27.24 10.28
CA MET A 1 45.69 27.90 10.96
C MET A 1 44.32 27.52 10.37
N LEU A 2 44.13 27.54 9.05
CA LEU A 2 42.87 27.11 8.39
C LEU A 2 42.48 25.63 8.62
N MET A 3 43.44 24.70 8.65
CA MET A 3 43.18 23.27 8.88
C MET A 3 42.56 22.97 10.26
N VAL A 4 42.94 23.75 11.29
CA VAL A 4 42.41 23.59 12.66
C VAL A 4 40.98 24.14 12.76
N GLN A 5 40.69 25.24 12.07
CA GLN A 5 39.35 25.84 11.99
C GLN A 5 38.34 24.90 11.32
N ILE A 6 38.76 24.19 10.26
CA ILE A 6 37.94 23.22 9.52
C ILE A 6 37.66 21.98 10.39
N HIS A 7 38.69 21.45 11.07
CA HIS A 7 38.53 20.31 11.98
C HIS A 7 37.58 20.62 13.13
N TYR A 8 37.67 21.82 13.72
CA TYR A 8 36.80 22.26 14.80
C TYR A 8 35.34 22.40 14.33
N TYR A 9 35.11 22.94 13.13
CA TYR A 9 33.78 23.00 12.53
C TYR A 9 33.22 21.61 12.22
N LEU A 10 34.05 20.68 11.72
CA LEU A 10 33.65 19.31 11.43
C LEU A 10 33.23 18.57 12.71
N ILE A 11 34.02 18.69 13.79
CA ILE A 11 33.73 18.12 15.10
C ILE A 11 32.45 18.73 15.69
N LYS A 12 32.27 20.05 15.57
CA LYS A 12 31.06 20.75 16.05
C LYS A 12 29.81 20.33 15.26
N ILE A 13 29.92 20.09 13.96
CA ILE A 13 28.85 19.55 13.10
C ILE A 13 28.51 18.09 13.48
N ILE A 14 29.50 17.26 13.79
CA ILE A 14 29.29 15.88 14.22
C ILE A 14 28.57 15.84 15.58
N ILE A 15 28.97 16.68 16.53
CA ILE A 15 28.36 16.78 17.86
C ILE A 15 26.92 17.30 17.78
N PHE A 16 26.61 18.23 16.86
CA PHE A 16 25.26 18.78 16.70
C PHE A 16 24.25 17.76 16.13
N ASN A 17 24.70 16.76 15.37
CA ASN A 17 23.84 15.71 14.81
C ASN A 17 23.57 14.54 15.78
N MET A 18 24.25 14.48 16.92
CA MET A 18 24.04 13.43 17.91
C MET A 18 23.12 13.90 19.05
N SER A 19 21.95 13.27 19.16
CA SER A 19 21.03 13.52 20.26
C SER A 19 21.65 13.10 21.60
N THR A 20 21.75 14.00 22.57
CA THR A 20 22.24 13.69 23.91
C THR A 20 21.19 12.94 24.73
N ILE A 21 21.61 12.24 25.79
CA ILE A 21 20.70 11.49 26.68
C ILE A 21 19.65 12.43 27.31
N ASN A 22 20.06 13.61 27.77
CA ASN A 22 19.14 14.61 28.34
C ASN A 22 18.11 15.11 27.33
N GLN A 23 18.49 15.26 26.05
CA GLN A 23 17.55 15.59 24.99
C GLN A 23 16.52 14.48 24.75
N LEU A 24 16.89 13.21 24.92
CA LEU A 24 15.97 12.08 24.79
C LEU A 24 15.04 11.93 25.99
N ILE A 25 15.49 12.32 27.19
CA ILE A 25 14.68 12.37 28.40
C ILE A 25 13.61 13.46 28.27
N GLN A 26 13.98 14.66 27.80
CA GLN A 26 13.02 15.75 27.60
C GLN A 26 12.11 15.52 26.39
N ASN A 27 12.65 14.99 25.29
CA ASN A 27 11.94 14.74 24.05
C ASN A 27 12.18 13.30 23.56
N PRO A 28 11.36 12.33 24.02
CA PRO A 28 11.49 10.94 23.59
C PRO A 28 11.23 10.81 22.09
N ARG A 29 11.93 9.88 21.44
CA ARG A 29 11.80 9.65 20.00
C ARG A 29 10.37 9.24 19.65
N ALA A 30 9.74 9.99 18.76
CA ALA A 30 8.41 9.65 18.26
C ALA A 30 8.46 8.31 17.50
N SER A 31 7.51 7.42 17.82
CA SER A 31 7.37 6.15 17.12
C SER A 31 6.94 6.39 15.67
N LYS A 32 7.60 5.72 14.72
CA LYS A 32 7.25 5.81 13.29
C LYS A 32 5.84 5.22 13.08
N LYS A 33 4.89 6.04 12.66
CA LYS A 33 3.54 5.60 12.28
C LYS A 33 3.63 4.62 11.09
N ARG A 34 3.24 3.36 11.31
CA ARG A 34 3.10 2.37 10.22
C ARG A 34 1.92 2.78 9.32
N LEU A 35 1.99 2.44 8.03
CA LEU A 35 0.94 2.69 7.02
C LEU A 35 -0.48 2.43 7.59
N PRO A 36 -1.50 3.21 7.17
CA PRO A 36 -2.86 3.11 7.70
C PRO A 36 -3.36 1.68 7.59
N LYS A 37 -3.57 1.04 8.74
CA LYS A 37 -4.08 -0.32 8.84
C LYS A 37 -5.58 -0.32 8.56
N LEU A 38 -6.08 -1.43 8.02
CA LEU A 38 -7.50 -1.76 8.22
C LEU A 38 -7.73 -1.89 9.74
N LYS A 39 -8.92 -1.55 10.24
CA LYS A 39 -9.26 -1.58 11.67
C LYS A 39 -9.03 -2.99 12.25
N ASN A 40 -7.82 -3.27 12.75
CA ASN A 40 -7.36 -4.51 13.39
C ASN A 40 -7.67 -5.85 12.68
N THR A 41 -8.21 -5.85 11.46
CA THR A 41 -8.47 -7.06 10.68
C THR A 41 -7.44 -7.25 9.57
N PRO A 42 -7.10 -8.51 9.23
CA PRO A 42 -6.19 -8.79 8.11
C PRO A 42 -6.84 -8.48 6.75
N GLN A 43 -8.16 -8.65 6.67
CA GLN A 43 -8.97 -8.53 5.46
C GLN A 43 -10.29 -7.84 5.81
N CYS A 44 -10.95 -7.23 4.83
CA CYS A 44 -12.22 -6.55 5.03
C CYS A 44 -13.10 -6.72 3.79
N LYS A 45 -14.38 -6.99 4.00
CA LYS A 45 -15.39 -7.03 2.94
C LYS A 45 -15.71 -5.61 2.47
N GLY A 46 -16.04 -5.45 1.20
CA GLY A 46 -16.54 -4.19 0.67
C GLY A 46 -17.32 -4.36 -0.62
N THR A 47 -18.06 -3.32 -0.97
CA THR A 47 -18.89 -3.25 -2.17
C THR A 47 -18.26 -2.28 -3.17
N CYS A 48 -18.11 -2.70 -4.41
CA CYS A 48 -17.62 -1.86 -5.50
C CYS A 48 -18.60 -0.73 -5.79
N ILE A 49 -18.11 0.51 -5.77
CA ILE A 49 -18.85 1.70 -6.18
C ILE A 49 -18.67 1.92 -7.68
N ARG A 50 -17.42 1.82 -8.16
CA ARG A 50 -17.08 1.95 -9.58
C ARG A 50 -15.84 1.14 -9.92
N VAL A 51 -15.80 0.59 -11.12
CA VAL A 51 -14.68 -0.19 -11.67
C VAL A 51 -14.11 0.56 -12.86
N TYR A 52 -12.81 0.84 -12.87
CA TYR A 52 -12.17 1.66 -13.90
C TYR A 52 -10.67 1.38 -14.00
N SER A 53 -10.01 1.92 -15.03
CA SER A 53 -8.56 1.83 -15.20
C SER A 53 -7.87 3.12 -14.80
N LEU A 54 -6.68 2.99 -14.20
CA LEU A 54 -5.78 4.10 -13.88
C LEU A 54 -4.44 3.91 -14.58
N ASN A 55 -3.86 5.04 -15.00
CA ASN A 55 -2.50 5.08 -15.52
C ASN A 55 -1.50 5.17 -14.35
N PRO A 56 -0.37 4.44 -14.41
CA PRO A 56 0.66 4.48 -13.39
C PRO A 56 1.43 5.81 -13.39
N LYS A 57 2.18 6.05 -12.31
CA LYS A 57 3.19 7.12 -12.28
C LYS A 57 4.31 6.80 -13.28
N LYS A 58 4.82 7.84 -13.96
CA LYS A 58 6.09 7.81 -14.70
C LYS A 58 7.17 7.17 -13.81
N PRO A 59 8.02 6.24 -14.29
CA PRO A 59 8.41 5.96 -15.69
C PRO A 59 7.54 4.90 -16.41
N ASN A 60 6.61 4.27 -15.69
CA ASN A 60 5.87 3.13 -16.23
C ASN A 60 4.68 3.59 -17.09
N SER A 61 4.27 2.75 -18.05
CA SER A 61 3.06 2.92 -18.86
C SER A 61 2.28 1.61 -18.89
N ALA A 62 0.99 1.64 -18.54
CA ALA A 62 0.07 0.50 -18.59
C ALA A 62 -1.33 0.92 -18.15
N ASN A 63 -2.36 0.14 -18.51
CA ASN A 63 -3.70 0.32 -17.94
C ASN A 63 -3.87 -0.58 -16.72
N ARG A 64 -3.87 0.00 -15.52
CA ARG A 64 -4.05 -0.74 -14.27
C ARG A 64 -5.51 -0.79 -13.86
N LYS A 65 -6.07 -1.99 -13.78
CA LYS A 65 -7.47 -2.23 -13.39
C LYS A 65 -7.64 -2.03 -11.89
N VAL A 66 -8.54 -1.12 -11.52
CA VAL A 66 -8.82 -0.75 -10.13
C VAL A 66 -10.32 -0.67 -9.88
N ALA A 67 -10.72 -0.72 -8.62
CA ALA A 67 -12.07 -0.41 -8.22
C ALA A 67 -12.08 0.50 -7.00
N LYS A 68 -13.02 1.45 -6.97
CA LYS A 68 -13.35 2.21 -5.76
C LYS A 68 -14.37 1.38 -4.99
N VAL A 69 -14.08 1.10 -3.73
CA VAL A 69 -14.85 0.18 -2.89
C VAL A 69 -15.24 0.89 -1.60
N ARG A 70 -16.49 0.69 -1.17
CA ARG A 70 -16.96 1.05 0.16
C ARG A 70 -16.74 -0.14 1.08
N LEU A 71 -15.79 -0.02 2.00
CA LEU A 71 -15.51 -1.06 2.99
C LEU A 71 -16.66 -1.13 4.01
N THR A 72 -16.85 -2.27 4.66
CA THR A 72 -17.83 -2.41 5.77
C THR A 72 -17.56 -1.42 6.90
N THR A 73 -16.30 -1.01 7.08
CA THR A 73 -15.92 0.06 8.02
C THR A 73 -16.43 1.47 7.67
N GLY A 74 -17.17 1.63 6.57
CA GLY A 74 -17.70 2.90 6.06
C GLY A 74 -16.72 3.71 5.21
N LYS A 75 -15.43 3.36 5.21
CA LYS A 75 -14.39 4.07 4.43
C LYS A 75 -14.45 3.70 2.95
N CYS A 76 -14.49 4.72 2.10
CA CYS A 76 -14.27 4.57 0.67
C CYS A 76 -12.77 4.46 0.39
N SER A 77 -12.35 3.43 -0.35
CA SER A 77 -10.94 3.18 -0.65
C SER A 77 -10.78 2.62 -2.05
N ILE A 78 -9.62 2.85 -2.66
CA ILE A 78 -9.30 2.32 -3.99
C ILE A 78 -8.46 1.06 -3.81
N GLY A 79 -8.88 -0.02 -4.46
CA GLY A 79 -8.17 -1.30 -4.48
C GLY A 79 -7.76 -1.69 -5.90
N TYR A 80 -6.64 -2.40 -5.99
CA TYR A 80 -6.12 -2.96 -7.24
C TYR A 80 -6.67 -4.36 -7.47
N ILE A 81 -7.05 -4.64 -8.72
CA ILE A 81 -7.53 -5.95 -9.16
C ILE A 81 -6.34 -6.73 -9.74
N PRO A 82 -5.83 -7.78 -9.06
CA PRO A 82 -4.66 -8.49 -9.52
C PRO A 82 -4.98 -9.49 -10.64
N GLY A 83 -4.03 -9.69 -11.55
CA GLY A 83 -4.11 -10.70 -12.60
C GLY A 83 -4.71 -10.19 -13.91
N GLU A 84 -4.98 -11.13 -14.81
CA GLU A 84 -5.53 -10.87 -16.13
C GLU A 84 -7.05 -11.00 -16.12
N LYS A 85 -7.72 -10.09 -16.84
CA LYS A 85 -9.19 -9.96 -16.95
C LYS A 85 -9.90 -9.93 -15.58
N HIS A 86 -11.16 -9.51 -15.54
CA HIS A 86 -11.96 -9.51 -14.30
C HIS A 86 -13.44 -9.43 -14.62
N ASN A 87 -14.27 -9.85 -13.68
CA ASN A 87 -15.73 -9.90 -13.79
C ASN A 87 -16.44 -8.83 -12.93
N LEU A 88 -15.69 -7.91 -12.30
CA LEU A 88 -16.32 -6.97 -11.36
C LEU A 88 -17.12 -5.92 -12.10
N GLN A 89 -18.29 -5.65 -11.55
CA GLN A 89 -19.20 -4.61 -11.95
C GLN A 89 -19.42 -3.66 -10.77
N GLU A 90 -20.29 -2.68 -10.96
CA GLU A 90 -20.80 -1.89 -9.84
C GLU A 90 -21.58 -2.80 -8.88
N HIS A 91 -21.55 -2.47 -7.60
CA HIS A 91 -22.16 -3.24 -6.52
C HIS A 91 -21.64 -4.66 -6.27
N SER A 92 -20.68 -5.14 -7.04
CA SER A 92 -20.03 -6.42 -6.74
C SER A 92 -19.34 -6.40 -5.37
N VAL A 93 -19.49 -7.48 -4.63
CA VAL A 93 -18.90 -7.71 -3.33
C VAL A 93 -17.51 -8.30 -3.49
N VAL A 94 -16.53 -7.71 -2.81
CA VAL A 94 -15.14 -8.12 -2.88
C VAL A 94 -14.50 -8.21 -1.49
N LEU A 95 -13.50 -9.08 -1.39
CA LEU A 95 -12.64 -9.16 -0.22
C LEU A 95 -11.35 -8.38 -0.46
N VAL A 96 -11.07 -7.45 0.45
CA VAL A 96 -9.95 -6.52 0.35
C VAL A 96 -8.88 -6.92 1.36
N ARG A 97 -7.62 -6.97 0.92
CA ARG A 97 -6.46 -7.10 1.80
C ARG A 97 -5.50 -5.94 1.61
N ARG A 98 -4.61 -5.77 2.59
CA ARG A 98 -3.52 -4.80 2.49
C ARG A 98 -2.55 -5.17 1.36
N GLY A 99 -2.16 -4.17 0.58
CA GLY A 99 -1.20 -4.34 -0.52
C GLY A 99 -1.05 -3.05 -1.30
N ARG A 100 0.03 -2.30 -1.04
CA ARG A 100 0.33 -1.09 -1.80
C ARG A 100 0.86 -1.46 -3.18
N ILE A 101 0.29 -0.87 -4.22
CA ILE A 101 0.88 -0.91 -5.57
C ILE A 101 1.88 0.24 -5.66
N LYS A 102 3.13 -0.07 -6.02
CA LYS A 102 4.20 0.93 -6.08
C LYS A 102 3.92 1.98 -7.17
N ASP A 103 3.40 1.51 -8.30
CA ASP A 103 3.18 2.33 -9.50
C ASP A 103 2.02 3.33 -9.37
N LEU A 104 1.00 3.00 -8.57
CA LEU A 104 -0.23 3.78 -8.45
C LEU A 104 -0.22 4.56 -7.13
N PRO A 105 -0.15 5.90 -7.16
CA PRO A 105 -0.34 6.69 -5.95
C PRO A 105 -1.79 6.52 -5.43
N GLY A 106 -1.95 6.43 -4.11
CA GLY A 106 -3.27 6.31 -3.47
C GLY A 106 -3.85 4.90 -3.42
N VAL A 107 -3.35 3.93 -4.20
CA VAL A 107 -3.85 2.54 -4.20
C VAL A 107 -3.09 1.71 -3.16
N LYS A 108 -3.69 1.58 -1.97
CA LYS A 108 -3.07 0.94 -0.79
C LYS A 108 -3.55 -0.49 -0.53
N TYR A 109 -4.56 -0.93 -1.28
CA TYR A 109 -5.21 -2.22 -1.09
C TYR A 109 -5.21 -3.07 -2.37
N GLN A 110 -5.27 -4.38 -2.19
CA GLN A 110 -5.42 -5.36 -3.26
C GLN A 110 -6.63 -6.24 -2.99
N PHE A 111 -7.37 -6.59 -4.04
CA PHE A 111 -8.46 -7.55 -3.92
C PHE A 111 -7.94 -8.98 -3.90
N ILE A 112 -8.61 -9.84 -3.13
CA ILE A 112 -8.38 -11.28 -3.11
C ILE A 112 -9.26 -11.92 -4.19
N ARG A 113 -8.65 -12.76 -5.02
CA ARG A 113 -9.31 -13.51 -6.09
C ARG A 113 -9.87 -14.83 -5.57
N GLY A 114 -10.96 -15.30 -6.19
CA GLY A 114 -11.61 -16.56 -5.85
C GLY A 114 -12.51 -16.49 -4.61
N VAL A 115 -12.91 -15.28 -4.18
CA VAL A 115 -13.76 -15.06 -3.01
C VAL A 115 -14.81 -14.01 -3.33
N TYR A 116 -16.06 -14.23 -2.88
CA TYR A 116 -17.24 -13.45 -3.26
C TYR A 116 -17.37 -13.37 -4.79
N ASP A 117 -17.64 -12.19 -5.34
CA ASP A 117 -17.95 -12.02 -6.77
C ASP A 117 -16.68 -11.93 -7.64
N LEU A 118 -15.50 -11.82 -7.01
CA LEU A 118 -14.24 -11.76 -7.74
C LEU A 118 -13.73 -13.17 -8.09
N ILE A 119 -14.07 -13.63 -9.28
CA ILE A 119 -13.65 -14.93 -9.82
C ILE A 119 -12.12 -14.98 -10.01
N GLY A 120 -11.55 -16.17 -9.79
CA GLY A 120 -10.15 -16.47 -10.04
C GLY A 120 -9.75 -16.41 -11.52
N VAL A 121 -8.44 -16.44 -11.79
CA VAL A 121 -7.91 -16.38 -13.17
C VAL A 121 -7.82 -17.80 -13.73
N ILE A 122 -8.75 -18.18 -14.61
CA ILE A 122 -8.92 -19.57 -15.10
C ILE A 122 -7.65 -20.08 -15.83
N THR A 123 -7.05 -19.25 -16.67
CA THR A 123 -5.91 -19.63 -17.52
C THR A 123 -4.58 -19.75 -16.76
N ARG A 124 -4.57 -19.49 -15.44
CA ARG A 124 -3.32 -19.40 -14.67
C ARG A 124 -2.81 -20.78 -14.28
N ARG A 125 -1.64 -21.18 -14.81
CA ARG A 125 -0.98 -22.45 -14.45
C ARG A 125 0.01 -22.33 -13.28
N LYS A 126 0.69 -21.18 -13.13
CA LYS A 126 1.69 -20.92 -12.07
C LYS A 126 1.14 -19.95 -11.00
N SER A 127 1.55 -20.14 -9.74
CA SER A 127 1.12 -19.32 -8.58
C SER A 127 -0.41 -19.24 -8.41
N ARG A 128 -1.10 -20.34 -8.68
CA ARG A 128 -2.57 -20.46 -8.68
C ARG A 128 -3.24 -19.99 -7.40
N SER A 129 -2.64 -20.30 -6.25
CA SER A 129 -3.14 -19.92 -4.91
C SER A 129 -3.33 -18.42 -4.75
N LYS A 130 -2.50 -17.59 -5.39
CA LYS A 130 -2.59 -16.13 -5.33
C LYS A 130 -3.76 -15.57 -6.15
N TYR A 131 -4.17 -16.28 -7.19
CA TYR A 131 -5.18 -15.84 -8.16
C TYR A 131 -6.49 -16.64 -8.07
N GLY A 132 -6.66 -17.48 -7.05
CA GLY A 132 -7.90 -18.21 -6.79
C GLY A 132 -8.23 -19.28 -7.83
N THR A 133 -7.22 -19.88 -8.47
CA THR A 133 -7.40 -20.92 -9.50
C THR A 133 -7.27 -22.30 -8.87
N LYS A 134 -8.26 -23.18 -9.09
CA LYS A 134 -8.21 -24.59 -8.64
C LYS A 134 -7.21 -25.41 -9.46
N ARG A 135 -6.85 -26.61 -8.97
CA ARG A 135 -5.98 -27.54 -9.69
C ARG A 135 -6.75 -28.36 -10.69
#